data_AF-A0A3D2J8D4-F1
#
_entry.id   AF-A0A3D2J8D4-F1
#
_cell.length_a   1.000
_cell.length_b   1.000
_cell.length_c   1.000
_cell.angle_alpha   90.00
_cell.angle_beta   90.00
_cell.angle_gamma   90.00
#
_symmetry.space_group_name_H-M   'P 1'
#
loop_
_entity.id
_entity.type
_entity.pdbx_description
1 polymer ?
#
loop_
_entity_poly.entity_id
_entity_poly.type
_entity_poly.pdbx_seq_one_letter_code
_entity_poly.pdbx_strand_id
1 'polypeptide(L)'
;MREVEKAFPGEVSVISVHSPKFPREQYTDSVRDAVSRYGIDHPVVNDRKMYLWQQYAVRAWPTLMFIDPEGRVIGRHEGEIPPDAAKDLLREMIADFDANGLLDHRVLHFTRETVS
;
A
#
# COMPACT_ATOMS: atom_id res chain seq x y z
N MET A 1 8.44 -1.82 -0.67
CA MET A 1 7.24 -2.50 -1.21
C MET A 1 7.41 -3.03 -2.63
N ARG A 2 8.15 -2.38 -3.54
CA ARG A 2 8.42 -2.90 -4.90
C ARG A 2 8.84 -4.38 -4.98
N GLU A 3 9.65 -4.87 -4.05
CA GLU A 3 10.03 -6.29 -4.01
C GLU A 3 8.86 -7.22 -3.66
N VAL A 4 7.97 -6.79 -2.77
CA VAL A 4 6.75 -7.52 -2.41
C VAL A 4 5.81 -7.59 -3.61
N GLU A 5 5.58 -6.46 -4.28
CA GLU A 5 4.75 -6.39 -5.50
C GLU A 5 5.26 -7.32 -6.61
N LYS A 6 6.59 -7.42 -6.77
CA LYS A 6 7.21 -8.33 -7.74
C LYS A 6 7.10 -9.79 -7.33
N ALA A 7 7.14 -10.08 -6.02
CA ALA A 7 7.09 -11.44 -5.51
C ALA A 7 5.67 -12.04 -5.58
N PHE A 8 4.63 -11.20 -5.46
CA PHE A 8 3.23 -11.62 -5.38
C PHE A 8 2.30 -10.80 -6.28
N PRO A 9 2.53 -10.78 -7.61
CA PRO A 9 1.81 -9.87 -8.52
C PRO A 9 0.32 -10.20 -8.68
N GLY A 10 -0.12 -11.42 -8.34
CA GLY A 10 -1.52 -11.83 -8.40
C GLY A 10 -2.22 -11.84 -7.05
N GLU A 11 -1.45 -11.87 -5.96
CA GLU A 11 -1.97 -12.13 -4.61
C GLU A 11 -1.93 -10.88 -3.71
N VAL A 12 -0.99 -9.95 -3.96
CA VAL A 12 -0.80 -8.76 -3.13
C VAL A 12 -0.87 -7.50 -3.99
N SER A 13 -1.81 -6.63 -3.62
CA SER A 13 -1.89 -5.27 -4.15
C SER A 13 -1.47 -4.26 -3.08
N VAL A 14 -0.56 -3.36 -3.43
CA VAL A 14 -0.09 -2.30 -2.53
C VAL A 14 -0.79 -0.99 -2.90
N ILE A 15 -1.28 -0.26 -1.90
CA ILE A 15 -1.80 1.10 -2.05
C ILE A 15 -1.02 1.99 -1.08
N SER A 16 -0.35 3.01 -1.60
CA SER A 16 0.33 4.00 -0.75
C SER A 16 -0.63 5.13 -0.42
N VAL A 17 -0.82 5.39 0.87
CA VAL A 17 -1.58 6.56 1.35
C VAL A 17 -0.58 7.62 1.80
N HIS A 18 -0.35 8.62 0.96
CA HIS A 18 0.49 9.77 1.30
C HIS A 18 -0.26 10.68 2.27
N SER A 19 0.13 10.63 3.54
CA SER A 19 -0.36 11.50 4.60
C SER A 19 0.74 12.52 4.94
N PRO A 20 0.53 13.82 4.68
CA PRO A 20 1.61 14.82 4.73
C PRO A 20 2.00 15.14 6.18
N LYS A 21 3.31 15.22 6.43
CA LYS A 21 3.86 15.68 7.71
C LYS A 21 4.00 17.21 7.72
N PHE A 22 4.31 17.81 6.56
CA PHE A 22 4.47 19.25 6.41
C PHE A 22 3.48 19.85 5.40
N PRO A 23 3.08 21.13 5.54
CA PRO A 23 2.09 21.76 4.63
C PRO A 23 2.45 21.67 3.15
N ARG A 24 3.74 21.76 2.80
CA ARG A 24 4.20 21.67 1.40
C ARG A 24 3.96 20.29 0.79
N GLU A 25 3.90 19.24 1.60
CA GLU A 25 3.70 17.87 1.13
C GLU A 25 2.23 17.59 0.74
N GLN A 26 1.31 18.53 0.96
CA GLN A 26 -0.11 18.39 0.61
C GLN A 26 -0.37 18.59 -0.89
N TYR A 27 0.48 19.32 -1.60
CA TYR A 27 0.25 19.66 -3.01
C TYR A 27 0.38 18.41 -3.90
N THR A 28 -0.61 18.15 -4.77
CA THR A 28 -0.56 16.97 -5.66
C THR A 28 0.66 16.98 -6.55
N ASP A 29 1.11 18.14 -7.03
CA ASP A 29 2.30 18.18 -7.88
C ASP A 29 3.55 17.71 -7.13
N SER A 30 3.69 18.06 -5.85
CA SER A 30 4.77 17.55 -5.01
C SER A 30 4.69 16.03 -4.79
N VAL A 31 3.47 15.49 -4.64
CA VAL A 31 3.26 14.03 -4.53
C VAL A 31 3.58 13.35 -5.86
N ARG A 32 3.13 13.91 -6.99
CA ARG A 32 3.35 13.39 -8.34
C ARG A 32 4.85 13.35 -8.67
N ASP A 33 5.58 14.41 -8.34
CA ASP A 33 7.03 14.48 -8.51
C ASP A 33 7.74 13.40 -7.68
N ALA A 34 7.32 13.20 -6.42
CA ALA A 34 7.86 12.15 -5.57
C ALA A 34 7.58 10.74 -6.14
N VAL A 35 6.34 10.48 -6.55
CA VAL A 35 5.92 9.21 -7.18
C VAL A 35 6.77 8.92 -8.42
N SER A 36 6.95 9.91 -9.29
CA SER A 36 7.79 9.78 -10.49
C SER A 36 9.26 9.55 -10.13
N ARG A 37 9.81 10.34 -9.20
CA ARG A 37 11.22 10.26 -8.77
C ARG A 37 11.58 8.93 -8.16
N TYR A 38 10.68 8.35 -7.36
CA TYR A 38 10.90 7.05 -6.71
C TYR A 38 10.44 5.86 -7.56
N GLY A 39 9.83 6.10 -8.73
CA GLY A 39 9.32 5.05 -9.60
C GLY A 39 8.24 4.22 -8.93
N ILE A 40 7.32 4.87 -8.24
CA ILE A 40 6.16 4.21 -7.62
C ILE A 40 5.14 3.91 -8.73
N ASP A 41 4.87 2.62 -8.95
CA ASP A 41 3.99 2.15 -10.04
C ASP A 41 2.61 1.70 -9.54
N HIS A 42 2.49 1.41 -8.25
CA HIS A 42 1.22 1.08 -7.60
C HIS A 42 0.39 2.34 -7.26
N PRO A 43 -0.92 2.21 -6.96
CA PRO A 43 -1.77 3.35 -6.66
C PRO A 43 -1.31 4.17 -5.46
N VAL A 44 -1.43 5.49 -5.58
CA VAL A 44 -1.11 6.45 -4.51
C VAL A 44 -2.30 7.35 -4.24
N VAL A 45 -2.78 7.33 -3.00
CA VAL A 45 -3.81 8.24 -2.49
C VAL A 45 -3.12 9.44 -1.87
N ASN A 46 -3.47 10.65 -2.30
CA ASN A 46 -3.04 11.89 -1.63
C ASN A 46 -4.02 12.24 -0.50
N ASP A 47 -3.75 11.78 0.72
CA ASP A 47 -4.57 12.04 1.91
C ASP A 47 -4.23 13.40 2.54
N ARG A 48 -4.44 14.47 1.76
CA ARG A 48 -4.05 15.85 2.11
C ARG A 48 -4.57 16.33 3.46
N LYS A 49 -5.76 15.88 3.83
CA LYS A 49 -6.47 16.28 5.06
C LYS A 49 -6.29 15.28 6.21
N MET A 50 -5.42 14.28 6.05
CA MET A 50 -5.19 13.22 7.04
C MET A 50 -6.49 12.50 7.43
N TYR A 51 -7.43 12.32 6.50
CA TYR A 51 -8.70 11.67 6.74
C TYR A 51 -8.51 10.18 6.95
N LEU A 52 -7.83 9.50 6.02
CA LEU A 52 -7.53 8.07 6.15
C LEU A 52 -6.59 7.82 7.32
N TRP A 53 -5.60 8.69 7.53
CA TRP A 53 -4.74 8.65 8.72
C TRP A 53 -5.54 8.58 10.02
N GLN A 54 -6.56 9.43 10.18
CA GLN A 54 -7.42 9.45 11.35
C GLN A 54 -8.37 8.24 11.41
N GLN A 55 -9.01 7.90 10.30
CA GLN A 55 -9.98 6.78 10.24
C GLN A 55 -9.33 5.43 10.55
N TYR A 56 -8.08 5.22 10.11
CA TYR A 56 -7.30 4.02 10.40
C TYR A 56 -6.51 4.12 11.71
N ALA A 57 -6.72 5.18 12.51
CA ALA A 57 -6.07 5.43 13.79
C ALA A 57 -4.52 5.31 13.72
N VAL A 58 -3.93 5.80 12.64
CA VAL A 58 -2.48 5.78 12.41
C VAL A 58 -1.78 6.75 13.36
N ARG A 59 -0.62 6.34 13.90
CA ARG A 59 0.12 7.11 14.92
C ARG A 59 1.59 7.35 14.58
N ALA A 60 2.13 6.62 13.60
CA ALA A 60 3.53 6.71 13.22
C ALA A 60 3.69 6.57 11.71
N TRP A 61 4.67 7.30 11.16
CA TRP A 61 5.17 7.04 9.82
C TRP A 61 6.41 6.12 9.89
N PRO A 62 6.55 5.12 9.00
CA PRO A 62 5.47 4.53 8.20
C PRO A 62 4.55 3.65 9.08
N THR A 63 3.35 3.38 8.58
CA THR A 63 2.46 2.33 9.11
C THR A 63 1.93 1.53 7.93
N LEU A 64 1.98 0.21 8.04
CA LEU A 64 1.34 -0.72 7.11
C LEU A 64 0.03 -1.21 7.70
N MET A 65 -1.02 -1.23 6.88
CA MET A 65 -2.31 -1.85 7.21
C MET A 65 -2.49 -3.07 6.32
N PHE A 66 -2.81 -4.22 6.91
CA PHE A 66 -3.08 -5.45 6.18
C PHE A 66 -4.59 -5.63 6.06
N ILE A 67 -5.06 -5.78 4.83
CA ILE A 67 -6.48 -5.93 4.49
C ILE A 67 -6.64 -7.29 3.81
N ASP A 68 -7.59 -8.09 4.29
CA ASP A 68 -7.90 -9.41 3.72
C ASP A 68 -8.70 -9.31 2.41
N PRO A 69 -8.88 -10.43 1.67
CA PRO A 69 -9.66 -10.43 0.42
C PRO A 69 -11.14 -10.07 0.58
N GLU A 70 -11.68 -10.14 1.81
CA GLU A 70 -13.05 -9.73 2.14
C GLU A 70 -13.15 -8.26 2.56
N GLY A 71 -12.03 -7.51 2.50
CA GLY A 71 -11.97 -6.08 2.79
C GLY A 71 -11.84 -5.74 4.28
N ARG A 72 -11.52 -6.71 5.15
CA ARG A 72 -11.36 -6.48 6.59
C ARG A 72 -9.91 -6.15 6.93
N VAL A 73 -9.72 -5.22 7.86
CA VAL A 73 -8.39 -4.95 8.43
C VAL A 73 -8.04 -6.08 9.39
N ILE A 74 -7.01 -6.85 9.05
CA ILE A 74 -6.56 -8.02 9.82
C ILE A 74 -5.28 -7.79 10.61
N GLY A 75 -4.57 -6.69 10.35
CA GLY A 75 -3.33 -6.39 11.04
C GLY A 75 -2.80 -5.00 10.73
N ARG A 76 -1.82 -4.58 11.55
CA ARG A 76 -1.06 -3.35 11.34
C ARG A 76 0.39 -3.53 11.78
N HIS A 77 1.31 -2.86 11.11
CA HIS A 77 2.73 -2.79 11.49
C HIS A 77 3.17 -1.32 11.53
N GLU A 78 3.66 -0.85 12.67
CA GLU A 78 4.18 0.50 12.83
C GLU A 78 5.71 0.48 12.68
N GLY A 79 6.26 1.37 11.87
CA GLY A 79 7.69 1.43 11.55
C GLY A 79 8.05 0.67 10.28
N GLU A 80 9.33 0.74 9.93
CA GLU A 80 9.87 0.09 8.73
C GLU A 80 9.80 -1.44 8.86
N ILE A 81 9.62 -2.12 7.72
CA ILE A 81 9.73 -3.58 7.62
C ILE A 81 10.74 -3.95 6.54
N PRO A 82 11.71 -4.82 6.83
CA PRO A 82 12.61 -5.35 5.81
C PRO A 82 11.82 -6.10 4.72
N PRO A 83 12.21 -6.00 3.44
CA PRO A 83 11.51 -6.67 2.34
C PRO A 83 11.32 -8.18 2.56
N ASP A 84 12.35 -8.88 3.05
CA ASP A 84 12.28 -10.33 3.28
C ASP A 84 11.28 -10.69 4.38
N ALA A 85 11.31 -9.96 5.50
CA ALA A 85 10.35 -10.14 6.59
C ALA A 85 8.91 -9.88 6.13
N ALA A 86 8.69 -8.86 5.29
CA ALA A 86 7.37 -8.60 4.70
C ALA A 86 6.92 -9.74 3.77
N LYS A 87 7.84 -10.28 2.95
CA LYS A 87 7.54 -11.39 2.04
C LYS A 87 7.19 -12.67 2.78
N ASP A 88 7.89 -12.96 3.88
CA ASP A 88 7.63 -14.15 4.69
C ASP A 88 6.26 -14.08 5.37
N LEU A 89 5.93 -12.93 5.98
CA LEU A 89 4.60 -12.70 6.58
C LEU A 89 3.48 -12.86 5.54
N LEU A 90 3.65 -12.25 4.36
CA LEU A 90 2.64 -12.33 3.31
C LEU A 90 2.50 -13.73 2.74
N ARG A 91 3.59 -14.52 2.64
CA ARG A 91 3.53 -15.89 2.14
C ARG A 91 2.63 -16.77 3.01
N GLU A 92 2.70 -16.62 4.33
CA GLU A 92 1.83 -17.33 5.27
C GLU A 92 0.36 -16.92 5.07
N MET A 93 0.07 -15.62 5.03
CA MET A 93 -1.30 -15.11 4.80
C MET A 93 -1.88 -15.55 3.46
N ILE A 94 -1.08 -15.51 2.39
CA ILE A 94 -1.48 -15.94 1.05
C ILE A 94 -1.84 -17.42 1.06
N ALA A 95 -0.99 -18.27 1.64
CA ALA A 95 -1.25 -19.71 1.72
C ALA A 95 -2.56 -20.00 2.46
N ASP A 96 -2.82 -19.30 3.57
CA ASP A 96 -4.05 -19.44 4.34
C ASP A 96 -5.28 -19.00 3.53
N PHE A 97 -5.27 -17.82 2.92
CA PHE A 97 -6.44 -17.34 2.16
C PHE A 97 -6.70 -18.13 0.86
N ASP A 98 -5.64 -18.61 0.20
CA ASP A 98 -5.76 -19.45 -0.99
C ASP A 98 -6.34 -20.82 -0.64
N ALA A 99 -5.88 -21.45 0.45
CA ALA A 99 -6.44 -22.71 0.94
C ALA A 99 -7.93 -22.61 1.31
N ASN A 100 -8.41 -21.42 1.67
CA ASN A 100 -9.81 -21.13 1.94
C ASN A 100 -10.61 -20.66 0.70
N GLY A 101 -9.97 -20.58 -0.47
CA GLY A 101 -10.61 -20.17 -1.72
C GLY A 101 -11.04 -18.69 -1.74
N LEU A 102 -10.39 -17.85 -0.93
CA LEU A 102 -10.73 -16.43 -0.79
C LEU A 102 -9.88 -15.53 -1.69
N LEU A 103 -8.78 -16.04 -2.26
CA LEU A 103 -7.91 -15.27 -3.14
C LEU A 103 -8.35 -15.32 -4.60
N ASP A 104 -8.29 -14.14 -5.22
CA ASP A 104 -8.42 -13.97 -6.66
C ASP A 104 -7.05 -13.60 -7.23
N HIS A 105 -6.45 -14.51 -8.01
CA HIS A 105 -5.09 -14.38 -8.54
C HIS A 105 -5.00 -13.47 -9.79
N ARG A 106 -6.04 -12.70 -10.10
CA ARG A 106 -5.99 -11.74 -11.21
C ARG A 106 -5.01 -10.62 -10.90
N VAL A 107 -3.98 -10.52 -11.74
CA VAL A 107 -3.05 -9.38 -11.72
C VAL A 107 -3.79 -8.09 -12.01
N LEU A 108 -3.74 -7.14 -11.07
CA LEU A 108 -4.33 -5.83 -11.26
C LEU A 108 -3.41 -4.94 -12.09
N HIS A 109 -3.98 -4.30 -13.11
CA HIS A 109 -3.28 -3.32 -13.94
C HIS A 109 -3.78 -1.93 -13.61
N PHE A 110 -2.88 -1.08 -13.11
CA PHE A 110 -3.17 0.32 -12.83
C PHE A 110 -2.65 1.21 -13.94
N THR A 111 -3.43 2.21 -14.31
CA THR A 111 -3.05 3.20 -15.33
C THR A 111 -2.54 4.46 -14.62
N ARG A 112 -1.47 5.06 -15.13
CA ARG A 112 -0.97 6.35 -14.62
C ARG A 112 -1.97 7.46 -14.91
N GLU A 113 -2.12 8.38 -13.96
CA GLU A 113 -2.89 9.61 -14.16
C GLU A 113 -2.42 10.33 -15.44
N THR A 114 -3.36 10.76 -16.27
CA THR A 114 -3.07 11.60 -17.44
C THR A 114 -3.28 13.05 -17.04
N VAL A 115 -2.30 13.92 -17.28
CA VAL A 115 -2.41 15.35 -16.96
C VAL A 115 -3.35 16.01 -17.98
N SER A 116 -4.42 16.66 -17.52
CA SER A 116 -5.24 17.60 -18.31
C SER A 116 -4.84 19.04 -18.03
#